data_AF-A0A7S2FWP8-F1
#
_entry.id   AF-A0A7S2FWP8-F1
#
_cell.length_a   1.000
_cell.length_b   1.000
_cell.length_c   1.000
_cell.angle_alpha   90.00
_cell.angle_beta   90.00
_cell.angle_gamma   90.00
#
_symmetry.space_group_name_H-M   'P 1'
#
loop_
_entity.id
_entity.type
_entity.pdbx_description
1 polymer ?
#
loop_
_entity_poly.entity_id
_entity_poly.type
_entity_poly.pdbx_seq_one_letter_code
_entity_poly.pdbx_strand_id
1 'polypeptide(L)'
;FKFSGLACKQALDVNVVKKGKKQTVMITKRGKKGSLKPGKLLLSEGVKKDAKKGTATIAKATEGKFYRSDLKDLAVQKYLKIKKSFTKNKSVPKKRAEKK
;
A
#
# COMPACT_ATOMS: atom_id res chain seq x y z
N PHE A 1 15.42 5.72 -11.56
CA PHE A 1 15.53 4.68 -10.49
C PHE A 1 14.59 4.86 -9.29
N LYS A 2 14.12 6.07 -8.93
CA LYS A 2 13.38 6.39 -7.68
C LYS A 2 12.25 5.44 -7.26
N PHE A 3 11.51 4.87 -8.22
CA PHE A 3 10.34 4.02 -8.01
C PHE A 3 10.56 2.53 -8.35
N SER A 4 11.79 2.10 -8.60
CA SER A 4 12.09 0.69 -8.90
C SER A 4 12.29 -0.12 -7.61
N GLY A 5 11.64 -1.27 -7.51
CA GLY A 5 11.83 -2.20 -6.37
C GLY A 5 13.11 -3.03 -6.44
N LEU A 6 13.72 -3.17 -7.61
CA LEU A 6 14.93 -3.97 -7.85
C LEU A 6 16.19 -3.12 -7.82
N ALA A 7 16.16 -1.96 -8.48
CA ALA A 7 17.32 -1.08 -8.59
C ALA A 7 17.53 -0.18 -7.36
N CYS A 8 16.50 0.00 -6.51
CA CYS A 8 16.65 0.80 -5.29
C CYS A 8 17.30 0.01 -4.15
N LYS A 9 18.20 0.66 -3.41
CA LYS A 9 18.74 0.14 -2.15
C LYS A 9 17.67 -0.04 -1.07
N GLN A 10 16.63 0.79 -1.10
CA GLN A 10 15.51 0.77 -0.18
C GLN A 10 14.20 0.68 -0.96
N ALA A 11 13.72 -0.56 -1.13
CA ALA A 11 12.44 -0.83 -1.75
C ALA A 11 11.30 -0.56 -0.75
N LEU A 12 10.24 0.08 -1.22
CA LEU A 12 9.02 0.32 -0.46
C LEU A 12 7.83 0.11 -1.38
N ASP A 13 6.88 -0.72 -0.96
CA ASP A 13 5.63 -0.91 -1.67
C ASP A 13 4.44 -1.10 -0.71
N VAL A 14 3.26 -0.72 -1.17
CA VAL A 14 1.97 -1.02 -0.53
C VAL A 14 1.15 -1.84 -1.51
N ASN A 15 0.92 -3.11 -1.20
CA ASN A 15 0.27 -4.07 -2.09
C ASN A 15 -0.92 -4.78 -1.43
N VAL A 16 -1.80 -5.32 -2.27
CA VAL A 16 -2.93 -6.14 -1.83
C VAL A 16 -2.53 -7.60 -1.93
N VAL A 17 -2.71 -8.34 -0.84
CA VAL A 17 -2.48 -9.78 -0.79
C VAL A 17 -3.78 -10.48 -0.41
N LYS A 18 -4.15 -11.51 -1.17
CA LYS A 18 -5.27 -12.40 -0.82
C LYS A 18 -4.78 -13.39 0.25
N LYS A 19 -5.42 -13.38 1.41
CA LYS A 19 -5.29 -14.41 2.45
C LYS A 19 -6.59 -15.20 2.48
N GLY A 20 -6.61 -16.33 1.78
CA GLY A 20 -7.84 -17.09 1.54
C GLY A 20 -8.89 -16.25 0.81
N LYS A 21 -10.12 -16.23 1.35
CA LYS A 21 -11.25 -15.46 0.79
C LYS A 21 -11.15 -13.95 1.00
N LYS A 22 -10.26 -13.47 1.89
CA LYS A 22 -10.16 -12.05 2.27
C LYS A 22 -8.95 -11.38 1.64
N GLN A 23 -9.10 -10.14 1.19
CA GLN A 23 -8.00 -9.27 0.78
C GLN A 23 -7.46 -8.48 1.97
N THR A 24 -6.14 -8.36 2.07
CA THR A 24 -5.43 -7.59 3.11
C THR A 24 -4.42 -6.67 2.44
N VAL A 25 -4.19 -5.50 3.03
CA VAL A 25 -3.14 -4.58 2.59
C VAL A 25 -1.85 -4.92 3.33
N MET A 26 -0.76 -5.06 2.59
CA MET A 26 0.57 -5.34 3.10
C MET A 26 1.50 -4.18 2.71
N ILE A 27 2.44 -3.86 3.58
CA ILE A 27 3.56 -2.98 3.27
C ILE A 27 4.81 -3.83 3.13
N THR A 28 5.50 -3.71 2.01
CA THR A 28 6.71 -4.48 1.71
C THR A 28 7.90 -3.54 1.69
N LYS A 29 8.96 -3.87 2.44
CA LYS A 29 10.19 -3.08 2.52
C LYS A 29 11.41 -3.98 2.65
N ARG A 30 12.61 -3.46 2.37
CA ARG A 30 13.84 -4.21 2.63
C ARG A 30 14.04 -4.44 4.14
N GLY A 31 14.47 -5.65 4.51
CA GLY A 31 14.78 -5.99 5.89
C GLY A 31 16.04 -5.29 6.42
N LYS A 32 16.14 -5.14 7.74
CA LYS A 32 17.31 -4.51 8.41
C LYS A 32 18.57 -5.38 8.35
N LYS A 33 18.42 -6.70 8.54
CA LYS A 33 19.50 -7.67 8.30
C LYS A 33 19.70 -7.71 6.79
N GLY A 34 20.77 -7.09 6.29
CA GLY A 34 21.10 -6.96 4.87
C GLY A 34 21.37 -8.31 4.20
N SER A 35 20.33 -9.13 4.05
CA SER A 35 20.42 -10.43 3.40
C SER A 35 20.50 -10.22 1.90
N LEU A 36 21.48 -10.85 1.25
CA LEU A 36 21.57 -10.89 -0.22
C LEU A 36 20.66 -11.96 -0.84
N LYS A 37 20.03 -12.81 -0.01
CA LYS A 37 19.14 -13.88 -0.48
C LYS A 37 17.80 -13.26 -0.90
N PRO A 38 17.35 -13.40 -2.17
CA PRO A 38 16.14 -12.75 -2.66
C PRO A 38 14.90 -13.04 -1.80
N GLY A 39 14.71 -14.29 -1.36
CA GLY A 39 13.57 -14.69 -0.53
C GLY A 39 13.55 -14.11 0.90
N LYS A 40 14.68 -13.59 1.40
CA LYS A 40 14.80 -12.97 2.73
C LYS A 40 15.08 -11.47 2.67
N LEU A 41 15.21 -10.92 1.46
CA LEU A 41 15.57 -9.53 1.23
C LEU A 41 14.45 -8.57 1.65
N LEU A 42 13.20 -8.95 1.35
CA LEU A 42 12.01 -8.14 1.57
C LEU A 42 11.20 -8.70 2.75
N LEU A 43 10.73 -7.80 3.59
CA LEU A 43 9.81 -8.09 4.69
C LEU A 43 8.47 -7.46 4.37
N SER A 44 7.40 -8.24 4.54
CA SER A 44 6.03 -7.77 4.37
C SER A 44 5.31 -7.74 5.71
N GLU A 45 4.79 -6.57 6.07
CA GLU A 45 4.04 -6.33 7.30
C GLU A 45 2.57 -6.04 6.97
N GLY A 46 1.63 -6.50 7.81
CA GLY A 46 0.20 -6.25 7.60
C GLY A 46 -0.20 -4.82 8.00
N VAL A 47 -1.00 -4.16 7.15
CA VAL A 47 -1.55 -2.83 7.42
C VAL A 47 -3.04 -2.93 7.74
N LYS A 48 -3.48 -2.27 8.81
CA LYS A 48 -4.90 -2.24 9.19
C LYS A 48 -5.73 -1.51 8.11
N LYS A 49 -6.96 -1.97 7.88
CA LYS A 49 -7.91 -1.37 6.90
C LYS A 49 -8.56 -0.07 7.40
N ASP A 50 -8.51 0.17 8.70
CA ASP A 50 -8.90 1.46 9.27
C ASP A 50 -7.96 2.56 8.74
N ALA A 51 -8.53 3.67 8.28
CA ALA A 51 -7.73 4.70 7.59
C ALA A 51 -6.72 5.34 8.55
N LYS A 52 -7.15 5.73 9.75
CA LYS A 52 -6.28 6.40 10.72
C LYS A 52 -5.13 5.49 11.15
N LYS A 53 -5.43 4.24 11.49
CA LYS A 53 -4.41 3.25 11.88
C LYS A 53 -3.53 2.86 10.70
N GLY A 54 -4.08 2.74 9.50
CA GLY A 54 -3.34 2.36 8.30
C GLY A 54 -2.32 3.41 7.87
N THR A 55 -2.72 4.68 7.79
CA THR A 55 -1.80 5.78 7.44
C THR A 55 -0.75 5.98 8.53
N ALA A 56 -1.11 5.86 9.81
CA ALA A 56 -0.15 5.92 10.91
C ALA A 56 0.89 4.79 10.84
N THR A 57 0.48 3.56 10.52
CA THR A 57 1.42 2.45 10.32
C THR A 57 2.37 2.71 9.15
N ILE A 58 1.88 3.25 8.04
CA ILE A 58 2.72 3.59 6.88
C ILE A 58 3.72 4.69 7.24
N ALA A 59 3.27 5.77 7.89
CA ALA A 59 4.15 6.86 8.33
C ALA A 59 5.22 6.39 9.32
N LYS A 60 4.88 5.50 10.25
CA LYS A 60 5.84 4.87 11.18
C LYS A 60 6.84 3.97 10.45
N ALA A 61 6.42 3.29 9.39
CA ALA A 61 7.29 2.40 8.62
C ALA A 61 8.24 3.16 7.68
N THR A 62 7.89 4.38 7.26
CA THR A 62 8.70 5.23 6.38
C THR A 62 9.53 6.25 7.16
N GLU A 63 8.89 7.30 7.68
CA GLU A 63 9.52 8.44 8.34
C GLU A 63 9.97 8.08 9.76
N GLY A 64 9.12 7.39 10.52
CA GLY A 64 9.42 7.02 11.91
C GLY A 64 10.60 6.03 12.09
N LYS A 65 11.15 5.51 11.00
CA LYS A 65 12.35 4.65 10.99
C LYS A 65 13.47 5.22 10.11
N PHE A 66 13.37 6.48 9.69
CA PHE A 66 14.30 7.14 8.77
C PHE A 66 14.56 6.31 7.50
N TYR A 67 13.54 5.61 7.01
CA TYR A 67 13.70 4.69 5.89
C TYR A 67 13.66 5.44 4.55
N ARG A 68 12.50 5.98 4.18
CA ARG A 68 12.26 6.75 2.95
C ARG A 68 11.14 7.76 3.16
N SER A 69 11.49 8.94 3.67
CA SER A 69 10.54 10.05 3.86
C SER A 69 9.98 10.56 2.53
N ASP A 70 10.78 10.52 1.48
CA ASP A 70 10.42 10.99 0.13
C ASP A 70 9.24 10.25 -0.52
N LEU A 71 8.97 9.00 -0.10
CA LEU A 71 7.86 8.19 -0.61
C LEU A 71 6.67 8.11 0.34
N LYS A 72 6.71 8.78 1.50
CA LYS A 72 5.65 8.73 2.51
C LYS A 72 4.29 9.08 1.89
N ASP A 73 4.19 10.24 1.26
CA ASP A 73 2.91 10.75 0.78
C ASP A 73 2.36 9.89 -0.36
N LEU A 74 3.24 9.41 -1.24
CA LEU A 74 2.86 8.49 -2.32
C LEU A 74 2.39 7.14 -1.78
N ALA A 75 3.03 6.61 -0.73
CA ALA A 75 2.61 5.37 -0.08
C ALA A 75 1.25 5.52 0.61
N VAL A 76 1.01 6.65 1.28
CA VAL A 76 -0.29 6.99 1.88
C VAL A 76 -1.37 7.12 0.80
N GLN A 77 -1.09 7.82 -0.30
CA GLN A 77 -2.03 7.95 -1.42
C GLN A 77 -2.35 6.58 -2.04
N LYS A 78 -1.35 5.72 -2.26
CA LYS A 78 -1.56 4.36 -2.78
C LYS A 78 -2.45 3.54 -1.84
N TYR A 79 -2.21 3.62 -0.53
CA TYR A 79 -3.07 2.98 0.47
C TYR A 79 -4.51 3.46 0.41
N LEU A 80 -4.75 4.78 0.31
CA LEU A 80 -6.10 5.33 0.21
C LEU A 80 -6.82 4.86 -1.06
N LYS A 81 -6.10 4.77 -2.19
CA LYS A 81 -6.64 4.21 -3.45
C LYS A 81 -7.00 2.73 -3.31
N ILE A 82 -6.14 1.93 -2.68
CA ILE A 82 -6.40 0.50 -2.38
C ILE A 82 -7.62 0.36 -1.46
N LYS A 83 -7.75 1.22 -0.45
CA LYS A 83 -8.91 1.20 0.43
C LYS A 83 -10.20 1.48 -0.34
N LYS A 84 -10.18 2.47 -1.26
CA LYS A 84 -11.32 2.75 -2.14
C LYS A 84 -11.64 1.55 -3.04
N SER A 85 -10.64 0.85 -3.58
CA SER A 85 -10.89 -0.32 -4.43
C SER A 85 -11.49 -1.51 -3.68
N PHE A 86 -11.44 -1.55 -2.35
CA PHE A 86 -12.13 -2.57 -1.55
C PHE A 86 -13.63 -2.29 -1.38
N THR A 87 -14.09 -1.08 -1.69
CA THR A 87 -15.51 -0.75 -1.65
C THR A 87 -16.14 -1.07 -3.00
N LYS A 88 -17.36 -1.61 -2.98
CA LYS A 88 -18.13 -1.84 -4.22
C LYS A 88 -18.50 -0.48 -4.82
N ASN A 89 -18.35 -0.34 -6.13
CA ASN A 89 -18.88 0.83 -6.83
C ASN A 89 -20.39 0.89 -6.63
N LYS A 90 -20.89 2.05 -6.21
CA LYS A 90 -22.33 2.30 -6.19
C LYS A 90 -22.78 2.47 -7.64
N SER A 91 -23.70 1.63 -8.12
CA SER A 91 -24.34 1.89 -9.41
C SER A 91 -25.22 3.12 -9.25
N VAL A 92 -24.88 4.20 -9.95
CA VAL A 92 -25.77 5.36 -10.06
C VAL A 92 -26.73 5.05 -11.20
N PRO A 93 -28.04 4.89 -10.94
CA PRO A 93 -28.99 4.65 -12.02
C PRO A 93 -28.98 5.85 -12.97
N LYS A 94 -28.87 5.58 -14.28
CA LYS A 94 -28.97 6.61 -15.32
C LYS A 94 -30.37 7.23 -15.24
N LYS A 95 -30.46 8.55 -15.00
CA LYS A 95 -31.75 9.27 -15.05
C LYS A 95 -32.35 9.04 -16.44
N ARG A 96 -33.59 8.53 -16.50
CA ARG A 96 -34.34 8.44 -17.76
C ARG A 96 -34.66 9.88 -18.19
N ALA A 97 -34.31 10.24 -19.42
CA ALA A 97 -34.74 11.52 -19.98
C ALA A 97 -36.27 11.48 -20.17
N GLU A 98 -36.97 12.52 -19.72
CA GLU A 98 -38.39 12.70 -20.04
C GLU A 98 -38.53 12.84 -21.56
N LYS A 99 -39.37 11.98 -22.14
CA LYS A 99 -39.75 12.12 -23.55
C LYS A 99 -40.62 13.37 -23.67
N LYS A 100 -40.19 14.32 -24.50
CA LYS A 100 -41.04 15.39 -25.02
C LYS A 100 -41.96 14.83 -26.09
#